data_AF-A0AAN8T953-F1
#
_entry.id   AF-A0AAN8T953-F1
#
_cell.length_a   1.000
_cell.length_b   1.000
_cell.length_c   1.000
_cell.angle_alpha   90.00
_cell.angle_beta   90.00
_cell.angle_gamma   90.00
#
_symmetry.space_group_name_H-M   'P 1'
#
loop_
_entity.id
_entity.type
_entity.pdbx_description
1 polymer ?
#
loop_
_entity_poly.entity_id
_entity_poly.type
_entity_poly.pdbx_seq_one_letter_code
_entity_poly.pdbx_strand_id
1 'polypeptide(L)'
;MSAKFLQGFKSSVLLVKEAFFQNGLAAAEGARILGASRIIGVDLNASRFEQAKKFGVTQFVNPKDYSKPVQEVIAEMTDGGVDRCVECTGHIDTMIPAFECVHDGWGVAVLVGVPHKEALFKTYPKNFLNERTLKETFFGNYKSSLDIPSVKLCERQLNITEF
;
A
#
# COMPACT_ATOMS: atom_id res chain seq x y z
N MET A 1 2.07 -1.10 15.92
CA MET A 1 0.93 -0.76 15.05
C MET A 1 0.34 -2.06 14.48
N SER A 2 -0.88 -2.46 14.87
CA SER A 2 -1.57 -3.62 14.28
C SER A 2 -2.60 -3.09 13.29
N ALA A 3 -2.16 -2.73 12.08
CA ALA A 3 -3.11 -2.54 11.01
C ALA A 3 -3.78 -3.90 10.73
N LYS A 4 -5.06 -4.06 11.09
CA LYS A 4 -5.72 -5.37 11.02
C LYS A 4 -5.87 -5.86 9.57
N PHE A 5 -5.95 -4.93 8.61
CA PHE A 5 -5.90 -5.22 7.17
C PHE A 5 -4.53 -5.70 6.69
N LEU A 6 -3.50 -5.44 7.51
CA LEU A 6 -2.13 -5.83 7.28
C LEU A 6 -1.82 -7.25 7.83
N GLN A 7 -2.80 -8.05 8.28
CA GLN A 7 -2.50 -9.41 8.75
C GLN A 7 -2.17 -10.38 7.60
N GLY A 8 -1.09 -11.16 7.75
CA GLY A 8 -0.70 -12.22 6.81
C GLY A 8 0.40 -11.89 5.79
N PHE A 9 1.17 -10.81 5.97
CA PHE A 9 2.36 -10.56 5.14
C PHE A 9 3.46 -11.56 5.44
N LYS A 10 3.96 -12.24 4.41
CA LYS A 10 5.16 -13.07 4.58
C LYS A 10 6.31 -12.66 3.65
N SER A 11 6.07 -11.92 2.56
CA SER A 11 7.14 -11.59 1.61
C SER A 11 7.17 -10.13 1.14
N SER A 12 6.16 -9.62 0.42
CA SER A 12 6.26 -8.34 -0.31
C SER A 12 5.05 -7.40 -0.15
N VAL A 13 5.32 -6.10 0.01
CA VAL A 13 4.31 -5.02 0.11
C VAL A 13 4.58 -3.92 -0.91
N LEU A 14 3.57 -3.58 -1.72
CA LEU A 14 3.59 -2.37 -2.54
C LEU A 14 2.77 -1.27 -1.88
N LEU A 15 3.32 -0.06 -1.83
CA LEU A 15 2.63 1.14 -1.35
C LEU A 15 2.58 2.17 -2.46
N VAL A 16 1.38 2.45 -2.98
CA VAL A 16 1.19 3.40 -4.08
C VAL A 16 0.73 4.75 -3.53
N LYS A 17 1.50 5.82 -3.82
CA LYS A 17 1.26 7.16 -3.27
C LYS A 17 1.27 8.32 -4.28
N GLU A 18 0.19 9.11 -4.24
CA GLU A 18 0.08 10.53 -4.63
C GLU A 18 -0.94 11.17 -3.67
N ALA A 19 -0.62 12.33 -3.09
CA ALA A 19 -1.33 12.95 -1.95
C ALA A 19 -1.29 12.14 -0.61
N PHE A 20 -1.07 12.84 0.52
CA PHE A 20 -0.96 12.28 1.90
C PHE A 20 0.24 11.36 2.19
N PHE A 21 1.43 11.96 2.35
CA PHE A 21 2.66 11.27 2.69
C PHE A 21 2.59 10.44 3.99
N GLN A 22 1.85 10.90 4.99
CA GLN A 22 1.74 10.23 6.30
C GLN A 22 1.05 8.85 6.24
N ASN A 23 -0.01 8.67 5.44
CA ASN A 23 -0.72 7.39 5.35
C ASN A 23 0.12 6.29 4.72
N GLY A 24 0.87 6.61 3.66
CA GLY A 24 1.82 5.69 3.04
C GLY A 24 2.95 5.29 4.00
N LEU A 25 3.48 6.24 4.77
CA LEU A 25 4.49 5.94 5.78
C LEU A 25 3.95 5.07 6.93
N ALA A 26 2.73 5.33 7.40
CA ALA A 26 2.10 4.51 8.43
C ALA A 26 1.87 3.07 7.93
N ALA A 27 1.48 2.90 6.67
CA ALA A 27 1.35 1.58 6.05
C ALA A 27 2.71 0.87 5.91
N ALA A 28 3.77 1.59 5.52
CA ALA A 28 5.15 1.06 5.47
C ALA A 28 5.62 0.59 6.84
N GLU A 29 5.40 1.41 7.86
CA GLU A 29 5.79 1.12 9.23
C GLU A 29 5.00 -0.07 9.78
N GLY A 30 3.70 -0.14 9.49
CA GLY A 30 2.87 -1.29 9.81
C GLY A 30 3.38 -2.57 9.16
N ALA A 31 3.74 -2.52 7.87
CA ALA A 31 4.33 -3.66 7.16
C ALA A 31 5.67 -4.09 7.77
N ARG A 32 6.52 -3.12 8.14
CA ARG A 32 7.82 -3.37 8.80
C ARG A 32 7.64 -4.05 10.15
N ILE A 33 6.74 -3.56 10.99
CA ILE A 33 6.42 -4.13 12.31
C ILE A 33 5.90 -5.57 12.18
N LEU A 34 5.17 -5.86 11.10
CA LEU A 34 4.62 -7.18 10.82
C LEU A 34 5.61 -8.12 10.10
N GLY A 35 6.86 -7.68 9.90
CA GLY A 35 7.93 -8.53 9.38
C GLY A 35 7.95 -8.68 7.86
N ALA A 36 7.38 -7.73 7.10
CA ALA A 36 7.50 -7.75 5.64
C ALA A 36 8.98 -7.69 5.22
N SER A 37 9.43 -8.66 4.42
CA SER A 37 10.82 -8.75 3.96
C SER A 37 11.19 -7.69 2.92
N ARG A 38 10.19 -7.26 2.14
CA ARG A 38 10.34 -6.30 1.05
C ARG A 38 9.18 -5.32 1.05
N ILE A 39 9.51 -4.03 1.10
CA ILE A 39 8.55 -2.93 1.05
C ILE A 39 8.95 -2.02 -0.11
N ILE A 40 8.09 -1.93 -1.12
CA ILE A 40 8.29 -1.15 -2.33
C ILE A 40 7.39 0.10 -2.25
N GLY A 41 8.01 1.27 -2.22
CA GLY A 41 7.31 2.55 -2.32
C GLY A 41 7.18 2.99 -3.78
N VAL A 42 5.98 3.44 -4.18
CA VAL A 42 5.73 4.02 -5.50
C VAL A 42 5.27 5.46 -5.32
N ASP A 43 6.04 6.43 -5.81
CA ASP A 43 5.70 7.86 -5.74
C ASP A 43 6.39 8.59 -6.92
N LEU A 44 5.76 9.63 -7.45
CA LEU A 44 6.35 10.43 -8.54
C LEU A 44 7.52 11.31 -8.06
N ASN A 45 7.62 11.56 -6.75
CA ASN A 45 8.66 12.40 -6.16
C ASN A 45 9.75 11.55 -5.51
N ALA A 46 10.85 11.36 -6.24
CA ALA A 46 12.01 10.59 -5.78
C ALA A 46 12.64 11.10 -4.48
N SER A 47 12.54 12.40 -4.16
CA SER A 47 13.10 12.95 -2.91
C SER A 47 12.46 12.36 -1.65
N ARG A 48 11.26 11.79 -1.76
CA ARG A 48 10.54 11.17 -0.65
C ARG A 48 11.14 9.83 -0.23
N PHE A 49 11.96 9.20 -1.08
CA PHE A 49 12.52 7.89 -0.79
C PHE A 49 13.41 7.89 0.46
N GLU A 50 14.26 8.90 0.63
CA GLU A 50 15.16 9.00 1.78
C GLU A 50 14.40 9.05 3.11
N GLN A 51 13.25 9.73 3.14
CA GLN A 51 12.41 9.75 4.32
C GLN A 51 11.65 8.42 4.47
N ALA A 52 11.16 7.83 3.37
CA ALA A 52 10.42 6.58 3.39
C ALA A 52 11.25 5.38 3.91
N LYS A 53 12.57 5.37 3.66
CA LYS A 53 13.50 4.37 4.22
C LYS A 53 13.43 4.29 5.75
N LYS A 54 13.23 5.42 6.43
CA LYS A 54 13.12 5.49 7.90
C LYS A 54 11.90 4.73 8.44
N PHE A 55 10.88 4.53 7.60
CA PHE A 55 9.64 3.82 7.94
C PHE A 55 9.59 2.40 7.34
N GLY A 56 10.74 1.86 6.91
CA GLY A 56 10.86 0.48 6.44
C GLY A 56 10.80 0.27 4.94
N VAL A 57 10.63 1.32 4.13
CA VAL A 57 10.66 1.18 2.67
C VAL A 57 12.06 0.74 2.21
N THR A 58 12.14 -0.43 1.57
CA THR A 58 13.40 -1.04 1.12
C THR A 58 13.74 -0.69 -0.32
N GLN A 59 12.74 -0.41 -1.14
CA GLN A 59 12.88 -0.14 -2.57
C GLN A 59 11.92 0.96 -3.00
N PHE A 60 12.24 1.64 -4.09
CA PHE A 60 11.44 2.74 -4.60
C PHE A 60 11.30 2.64 -6.12
N VAL A 61 10.10 2.94 -6.60
CA VAL A 61 9.77 2.98 -8.02
C VAL A 61 9.12 4.32 -8.31
N ASN A 62 9.71 5.09 -9.21
CA ASN A 62 9.05 6.23 -9.80
C ASN A 62 8.45 5.79 -11.15
N PRO A 63 7.12 5.80 -11.33
CA PRO A 63 6.48 5.47 -12.60
C PRO A 63 7.05 6.23 -13.81
N LYS A 64 7.60 7.44 -13.62
CA LYS A 64 8.19 8.24 -14.72
C LYS A 64 9.52 7.69 -15.24
N ASP A 65 10.18 6.81 -14.48
CA ASP A 65 11.46 6.23 -14.86
C ASP A 65 11.30 5.00 -15.78
N TYR A 66 10.05 4.61 -16.07
CA TYR A 66 9.71 3.43 -16.86
C TYR A 66 8.78 3.78 -18.02
N SER A 67 8.98 3.11 -19.15
CA SER A 67 8.07 3.17 -20.30
C SER A 67 6.90 2.19 -20.19
N LYS A 68 7.04 1.16 -19.35
CA LYS A 68 6.01 0.15 -19.08
C LYS A 68 5.04 0.64 -18.00
N PRO A 69 3.79 0.15 -17.99
CA PRO A 69 2.87 0.35 -16.87
C PRO A 69 3.47 -0.10 -15.53
N VAL A 70 3.22 0.66 -14.47
CA VAL A 70 3.84 0.40 -13.15
C VAL A 70 3.52 -1.00 -12.61
N GLN A 71 2.32 -1.52 -12.86
CA GLN A 71 1.92 -2.86 -12.43
C GLN A 71 2.77 -3.97 -13.08
N GLU A 72 3.18 -3.78 -14.34
CA GLU A 72 4.07 -4.72 -15.03
C GLU A 72 5.49 -4.64 -14.47
N VAL A 73 5.99 -3.41 -14.24
CA VAL A 73 7.30 -3.20 -13.60
C VAL A 73 7.34 -3.89 -12.23
N ILE A 74 6.29 -3.73 -11.42
CA ILE A 74 6.21 -4.40 -10.12
C ILE A 74 6.13 -5.91 -10.27
N ALA A 75 5.31 -6.43 -11.18
CA ALA A 75 5.21 -7.88 -11.42
C ALA A 75 6.56 -8.48 -11.82
N GLU A 76 7.29 -7.84 -12.75
CA GLU A 76 8.64 -8.26 -13.15
C GLU A 76 9.64 -8.18 -11.99
N MET A 77 9.57 -7.12 -11.18
CA MET A 77 10.42 -6.95 -10.00
C MET A 77 10.17 -7.98 -8.92
N THR A 78 8.98 -8.60 -8.87
CA THR A 78 8.50 -9.44 -7.76
C THR A 78 8.14 -10.86 -8.18
N ASP A 79 8.50 -11.26 -9.40
CA ASP A 79 8.25 -12.60 -9.95
C ASP A 79 6.75 -12.98 -9.96
N GLY A 80 5.90 -12.06 -10.45
CA GLY A 80 4.47 -12.32 -10.64
C GLY A 80 3.54 -11.37 -9.88
N GLY A 81 4.08 -10.51 -9.01
CA GLY A 81 3.32 -9.49 -8.28
C GLY A 81 3.60 -9.51 -6.78
N VAL A 82 3.15 -8.47 -6.09
CA VAL A 82 3.28 -8.40 -4.62
C VAL A 82 2.23 -9.24 -3.92
N ASP A 83 2.56 -9.78 -2.75
CA ASP A 83 1.55 -10.48 -1.94
C ASP A 83 0.41 -9.55 -1.57
N ARG A 84 0.75 -8.28 -1.36
CA ARG A 84 -0.15 -7.30 -0.80
C ARG A 84 0.18 -5.91 -1.35
N CYS A 85 -0.85 -5.17 -1.75
CA CYS A 85 -0.74 -3.78 -2.14
C CYS A 85 -1.64 -2.91 -1.28
N VAL A 86 -1.16 -1.74 -0.86
CA VAL A 86 -1.97 -0.73 -0.17
C VAL A 86 -1.93 0.56 -0.98
N GLU A 87 -3.11 0.99 -1.42
CA GLU A 87 -3.28 2.22 -2.18
C GLU A 87 -3.77 3.34 -1.26
N CYS A 88 -3.04 4.45 -1.22
CA CYS A 88 -3.24 5.52 -0.23
C CYS A 88 -3.55 6.89 -0.84
N THR A 89 -3.76 6.96 -2.15
CA THR A 89 -3.90 8.21 -2.94
C THR A 89 -5.35 8.63 -3.09
N GLY A 90 -6.24 7.67 -3.36
CA GLY A 90 -7.62 7.94 -3.77
C GLY A 90 -7.78 8.13 -5.29
N HIS A 91 -6.68 8.16 -6.05
CA HIS A 91 -6.70 8.38 -7.48
C HIS A 91 -6.94 7.08 -8.25
N ILE A 92 -7.91 7.10 -9.18
CA ILE A 92 -8.34 5.91 -9.89
C ILE A 92 -7.23 5.27 -10.72
N ASP A 93 -6.38 6.11 -11.32
CA ASP A 93 -5.21 5.69 -12.11
C ASP A 93 -4.15 4.96 -11.28
N THR A 94 -4.23 5.02 -9.95
CA THR A 94 -3.35 4.25 -9.06
C THR A 94 -4.06 3.05 -8.44
N MET A 95 -5.37 3.13 -8.22
CA MET A 95 -6.18 2.02 -7.69
C MET A 95 -6.17 0.81 -8.60
N ILE A 96 -6.30 1.00 -9.92
CA ILE A 96 -6.32 -0.10 -10.87
C ILE A 96 -4.95 -0.81 -10.92
N PRO A 97 -3.81 -0.10 -11.15
CA PRO A 97 -2.49 -0.73 -11.06
C PRO A 97 -2.19 -1.35 -9.70
N ALA A 98 -2.66 -0.75 -8.59
CA ALA A 98 -2.51 -1.31 -7.26
C ALA A 98 -3.21 -2.68 -7.13
N PHE A 99 -4.37 -2.86 -7.77
CA PHE A 99 -5.03 -4.16 -7.84
C PHE A 99 -4.32 -5.13 -8.80
N GLU A 100 -3.87 -4.65 -9.95
CA GLU A 100 -3.31 -5.52 -11.00
C GLU A 100 -1.86 -5.94 -10.73
N CYS A 101 -1.15 -5.26 -9.83
CA CYS A 101 0.23 -5.58 -9.45
C CYS A 101 0.34 -6.67 -8.37
N VAL A 102 -0.77 -7.13 -7.79
CA VAL A 102 -0.72 -8.19 -6.77
C VAL A 102 -0.59 -9.56 -7.43
N HIS A 103 0.03 -10.49 -6.73
CA HIS A 103 0.28 -11.83 -7.21
C HIS A 103 -1.04 -12.60 -7.46
N ASP A 104 -1.10 -13.37 -8.55
CA ASP A 104 -2.21 -14.30 -8.80
C ASP A 104 -2.25 -15.39 -7.72
N GLY A 105 -3.41 -15.95 -7.37
CA GLY A 105 -3.54 -16.99 -6.34
C GLY A 105 -3.78 -16.44 -4.93
N TRP A 106 -2.91 -15.56 -4.44
CA TRP A 106 -2.95 -15.11 -3.03
C TRP A 106 -2.82 -13.60 -2.81
N GLY A 107 -2.68 -12.82 -3.88
CA GLY A 107 -2.50 -11.38 -3.81
C GLY A 107 -3.73 -10.66 -3.27
N VAL A 108 -3.52 -9.69 -2.37
CA VAL A 108 -4.60 -8.84 -1.84
C VAL A 108 -4.26 -7.37 -2.01
N ALA A 109 -5.09 -6.64 -2.74
CA ALA A 109 -5.03 -5.19 -2.81
C ALA A 109 -6.00 -4.57 -1.81
N VAL A 110 -5.53 -3.55 -1.09
CA VAL A 110 -6.29 -2.82 -0.09
C VAL A 110 -6.37 -1.35 -0.49
N LEU A 111 -7.57 -0.88 -0.80
CA LEU A 111 -7.83 0.53 -1.11
C LEU A 111 -8.12 1.28 0.19
N VAL A 112 -7.29 2.27 0.50
CA VAL A 112 -7.43 3.18 1.65
C VAL A 112 -7.80 4.58 1.19
N GLY A 113 -7.28 4.98 0.02
CA GLY A 113 -7.57 6.27 -0.58
C GLY A 113 -9.05 6.47 -0.88
N VAL A 114 -9.55 7.68 -0.65
CA VAL A 114 -10.94 8.04 -0.93
C VAL A 114 -11.05 8.58 -2.35
N PRO A 115 -11.76 7.91 -3.26
CA PRO A 115 -11.89 8.38 -4.63
C PRO A 115 -12.86 9.55 -4.79
N HIS A 116 -12.71 10.27 -5.90
CA HIS A 116 -13.71 11.25 -6.34
C HIS A 116 -15.05 10.53 -6.62
N LYS A 117 -16.18 11.20 -6.36
CA LYS A 117 -17.53 10.57 -6.40
C LYS A 117 -17.89 9.89 -7.72
N GLU A 118 -17.31 10.35 -8.83
CA GLU A 118 -17.59 9.86 -10.18
C GLU A 118 -16.50 8.93 -10.72
N ALA A 119 -15.48 8.62 -9.93
CA ALA A 119 -14.40 7.74 -10.35
C ALA A 119 -14.93 6.30 -10.55
N LEU A 120 -14.57 5.70 -11.68
CA LEU A 120 -14.97 4.35 -12.03
C LEU A 120 -13.77 3.41 -11.96
N PHE A 121 -13.83 2.43 -11.05
CA PHE A 121 -12.86 1.35 -11.00
C PHE A 121 -13.22 0.29 -12.05
N LYS A 122 -12.33 0.06 -13.02
CA LYS A 122 -12.54 -0.90 -14.11
C LYS A 122 -11.31 -1.80 -14.23
N THR A 123 -11.54 -3.11 -14.23
CA THR A 123 -10.51 -4.12 -14.43
C THR A 123 -11.12 -5.34 -15.11
N TYR A 124 -10.29 -6.23 -15.66
CA TYR A 124 -10.77 -7.43 -16.33
C TYR A 124 -11.27 -8.47 -15.32
N PRO A 125 -12.41 -9.14 -15.55
CA PRO A 125 -12.90 -10.20 -14.66
C PRO A 125 -11.90 -11.33 -14.42
N LYS A 126 -11.03 -11.60 -15.40
CA LYS A 126 -9.94 -12.57 -15.29
C LYS A 126 -9.03 -12.29 -14.08
N ASN A 127 -8.84 -11.03 -13.70
CA ASN A 127 -7.99 -10.68 -12.56
C ASN A 127 -8.57 -11.22 -11.25
N PHE A 128 -9.90 -11.31 -11.11
CA PHE A 128 -10.54 -11.97 -9.97
C PHE A 128 -10.57 -13.50 -10.11
N LEU A 129 -10.76 -14.03 -11.33
CA LEU A 129 -10.72 -15.47 -11.59
C LEU A 129 -9.33 -16.07 -11.31
N ASN A 130 -8.27 -15.27 -11.46
CA ASN A 130 -6.92 -15.60 -11.04
C ASN A 130 -6.70 -15.48 -9.51
N GLU A 131 -7.78 -15.47 -8.72
CA GLU A 131 -7.77 -15.49 -7.25
C GLU A 131 -7.11 -14.26 -6.59
N ARG A 132 -7.03 -13.11 -7.30
CA ARG A 132 -6.72 -11.85 -6.63
C ARG A 132 -7.90 -11.39 -5.79
N THR A 133 -7.61 -10.82 -4.62
CA THR A 133 -8.62 -10.24 -3.74
C THR A 133 -8.50 -8.72 -3.70
N LEU A 134 -9.61 -8.02 -3.94
CA LEU A 134 -9.71 -6.58 -3.68
C LEU A 134 -10.44 -6.36 -2.36
N LYS A 135 -9.89 -5.53 -1.50
CA LYS A 135 -10.51 -5.08 -0.24
C LYS A 135 -10.42 -3.57 -0.13
N GLU A 136 -11.32 -3.02 0.64
CA GLU A 136 -11.36 -1.64 1.05
C GLU A 136 -11.18 -1.55 2.57
N THR A 137 -10.72 -0.40 3.05
CA THR A 137 -10.70 -0.13 4.49
C THR A 137 -11.00 1.33 4.76
N PHE A 138 -11.92 1.56 5.68
CA PHE A 138 -12.15 2.89 6.25
C PHE A 138 -11.48 2.96 7.62
N PHE A 139 -10.69 4.01 7.85
CA PHE A 139 -10.01 4.25 9.13
C PHE A 139 -9.16 3.06 9.64
N GLY A 140 -8.48 2.35 8.72
CA GLY A 140 -7.66 1.18 9.03
C GLY A 140 -8.44 -0.02 9.60
N ASN A 141 -9.77 -0.02 9.47
CA ASN A 141 -10.70 -0.98 10.07
C ASN A 141 -10.62 -1.00 11.61
N TYR A 142 -10.26 0.14 12.21
CA TYR A 142 -10.26 0.32 13.65
C TYR A 142 -11.65 0.66 14.16
N LYS A 143 -12.05 0.02 15.25
CA LYS A 143 -13.23 0.41 16.03
C LYS A 143 -12.86 1.60 16.90
N SER A 144 -13.36 2.78 16.56
CA SER A 144 -12.92 4.06 17.12
C SER A 144 -12.83 4.09 18.66
N SER A 145 -13.87 3.62 19.35
CA SER A 145 -13.93 3.61 20.82
C SER A 145 -12.99 2.60 21.49
N LEU A 146 -12.63 1.51 20.80
CA LEU A 146 -11.88 0.39 21.38
C LEU A 146 -10.40 0.44 20.99
N ASP A 147 -10.12 0.76 19.73
CA ASP A 147 -8.79 0.62 19.15
C ASP A 147 -7.99 1.94 19.21
N ILE A 148 -8.62 3.12 19.11
CA ILE A 148 -7.90 4.42 19.10
C ILE A 148 -7.07 4.68 20.38
N PRO A 149 -7.55 4.38 21.60
CA PRO A 149 -6.77 4.62 22.81
C PRO A 149 -5.42 3.87 22.80
N SER A 150 -5.40 2.64 22.26
CA SER A 150 -4.16 1.86 22.14
C SER A 150 -3.27 2.33 20.99
N VAL A 151 -3.86 2.83 19.89
CA VAL A 151 -3.12 3.43 18.77
C VAL A 151 -2.39 4.70 19.19
N LYS A 152 -3.06 5.62 19.90
CA LYS A 152 -2.46 6.90 20.36
C LYS A 152 -1.26 6.69 21.30
N LEU A 153 -1.27 5.63 22.10
CA LEU A 153 -0.14 5.27 22.97
C LEU A 153 1.08 4.81 22.16
N CYS A 154 0.84 4.11 21.05
CA CYS A 154 1.87 3.59 20.16
C CYS A 154 2.46 4.70 19.27
N GLU A 155 1.64 5.66 18.78
CA GLU A 155 2.12 6.82 18.02
C GLU A 155 3.08 7.70 18.82
N ARG A 156 2.80 7.88 20.13
CA ARG A 156 3.66 8.62 21.06
C ARG A 156 5.04 7.99 21.29
N GLN A 157 5.16 6.68 21.06
CA GLN A 157 6.43 5.94 21.17
C GLN A 157 7.23 5.92 19.86
N LEU A 158 6.56 6.16 18.73
CA LEU A 158 7.14 6.06 17.39
C LEU A 158 7.53 7.44 16.80
N ASN A 159 7.41 8.53 17.56
CA ASN A 159 7.70 9.92 17.12
C ASN A 159 7.08 10.32 15.78
N ILE A 160 5.89 9.79 15.46
CA ILE A 160 5.19 10.07 14.19
C ILE A 160 4.47 11.44 14.27
N THR A 161 4.37 12.05 15.45
CA THR A 161 3.62 13.29 15.70
C THR A 161 4.38 14.59 15.39
N GLU A 162 5.63 14.53 14.91
CA GLU A 162 6.44 15.73 14.59
C GLU A 162 6.56 16.06 13.09
N PHE A 163 5.65 15.56 12.23
CA PHE A 163 5.65 15.85 10.79
C PHE A 163 4.30 16.27 10.24
#